data_AF-A0A2K0TWI7-F1
#
_entry.id   AF-A0A2K0TWI7-F1
#
_cell.length_a   1.000
_cell.length_b   1.000
_cell.length_c   1.000
_cell.angle_alpha   90.00
_cell.angle_beta   90.00
_cell.angle_gamma   90.00
#
_symmetry.space_group_name_H-M   'P 1'
#
loop_
_entity.id
_entity.type
_entity.pdbx_description
1 polymer ?
#
loop_
_entity_poly.entity_id
_entity_poly.type
_entity_poly.pdbx_seq_one_letter_code
_entity_poly.pdbx_strand_id
1 'polypeptide(L)'
;MYLQGTGGNLVNMDIDCDGALGTGDGSCDSSEDTQGQTSFQGTVAGYKKGIKDLNAYIHSFVVLGNEGSKSGYVTFDPRSVNVQPLSIVAVVCGNQMFYGVWGDTNGDDGPPLIGEVSDSLGRACYGNAVNGNAAHDANDVLYIAFTGQDAVPGANGANWAASSFSAFESSLGSLGDQLVARIGSTGSTPPPASSTKPSGSQPTCSWSGHCAGASCGSDDDCSDDLTCNSGKCGTSGSTSPPPPPPPSCSWAGHCAGASCSSDDDCSDELACIKKVCAVDPNN
;
A
#
# COMPACT_ATOMS: atom_id res chain seq x y z
N MET A 1 9.49 -7.83 -11.21
CA MET A 1 10.20 -7.34 -12.41
C MET A 1 10.31 -5.83 -12.33
N TYR A 2 11.17 -5.19 -13.12
CA TYR A 2 11.21 -3.72 -13.20
C TYR A 2 11.42 -3.26 -14.64
N LEU A 3 10.94 -2.06 -14.96
CA LEU A 3 11.14 -1.47 -16.29
C LEU A 3 12.57 -0.93 -16.41
N GLN A 4 13.16 -1.09 -17.59
CA GLN A 4 14.47 -0.53 -17.92
C GLN A 4 14.43 0.09 -19.31
N GLY A 5 14.98 1.30 -19.41
CA GLY A 5 15.32 1.92 -20.67
C GLY A 5 16.62 1.37 -21.25
N THR A 6 17.03 1.94 -22.39
CA THR A 6 18.26 1.55 -23.10
C THR A 6 19.47 1.63 -22.19
N GLY A 7 20.31 0.59 -22.18
CA GLY A 7 21.54 0.56 -21.37
C GLY A 7 21.31 0.34 -19.87
N GLY A 8 20.10 -0.07 -19.46
CA GLY A 8 19.74 -0.29 -18.06
C GLY A 8 19.38 0.99 -17.30
N ASN A 9 19.19 2.10 -18.02
CA ASN A 9 18.67 3.33 -17.45
C ASN A 9 17.26 3.12 -16.86
N LEU A 10 16.87 4.03 -15.97
CA LEU A 10 15.46 4.20 -15.63
C LEU A 10 14.69 4.73 -16.85
N VAL A 11 13.37 4.85 -16.72
CA VAL A 11 12.48 5.26 -17.81
C VAL A 11 11.85 6.61 -17.50
N ASN A 12 11.20 7.20 -18.49
CA ASN A 12 10.38 8.41 -18.39
C ASN A 12 9.01 8.09 -17.76
N MET A 13 8.15 9.11 -17.69
CA MET A 13 6.75 8.96 -17.28
C MET A 13 5.83 9.74 -18.21
N ASP A 14 5.09 9.01 -19.05
CA ASP A 14 3.98 9.49 -19.86
C ASP A 14 2.65 9.37 -19.08
N ILE A 15 1.59 9.99 -19.61
CA ILE A 15 0.30 10.12 -18.94
C ILE A 15 -0.80 9.42 -19.74
N ASP A 16 -1.41 8.43 -19.09
CA ASP A 16 -2.58 7.71 -19.54
C ASP A 16 -3.84 8.37 -18.95
N CYS A 17 -4.80 8.62 -19.85
CA CYS A 17 -6.07 9.27 -19.54
C CYS A 17 -7.26 8.33 -19.73
N ASP A 18 -7.03 7.02 -19.79
CA ASP A 18 -8.06 6.06 -20.13
C ASP A 18 -8.97 5.72 -18.94
N GLY A 19 -10.11 5.12 -19.27
CA GLY A 19 -11.08 4.62 -18.30
C GLY A 19 -12.27 5.55 -18.04
N ALA A 20 -12.84 5.42 -16.84
CA ALA A 20 -14.07 6.08 -16.43
C ALA A 20 -13.84 7.50 -15.89
N LEU A 21 -13.24 8.38 -16.71
CA LEU A 21 -12.87 9.76 -16.35
C LEU A 21 -14.00 10.58 -15.69
N GLY A 22 -15.24 10.45 -16.17
CA GLY A 22 -16.37 11.22 -15.66
C GLY A 22 -16.13 12.73 -15.78
N THR A 23 -16.40 13.49 -14.71
CA THR A 23 -16.03 14.91 -14.60
C THR A 23 -14.73 15.02 -13.79
N GLY A 24 -13.61 15.23 -14.49
CA GLY A 24 -12.30 15.48 -13.87
C GLY A 24 -12.02 16.95 -13.63
N ASP A 25 -10.75 17.28 -13.38
CA ASP A 25 -10.28 18.66 -13.21
C ASP A 25 -9.64 19.25 -14.49
N GLY A 26 -9.69 18.51 -15.59
CA GLY A 26 -9.34 18.94 -16.93
C GLY A 26 -7.90 18.64 -17.36
N SER A 27 -7.07 18.01 -16.51
CA SER A 27 -5.71 17.62 -16.93
C SER A 27 -5.67 16.56 -18.04
N CYS A 28 -6.75 15.81 -18.26
CA CYS A 28 -6.86 14.93 -19.44
C CYS A 28 -7.55 15.57 -20.63
N ASP A 29 -8.11 16.79 -20.51
CA ASP A 29 -8.89 17.42 -21.59
C ASP A 29 -8.03 17.75 -22.82
N SER A 30 -6.72 17.86 -22.66
CA SER A 30 -5.77 18.06 -23.75
C SER A 30 -5.49 16.80 -24.54
N SER A 31 -5.66 15.60 -23.93
CA SER A 31 -5.28 14.33 -24.57
C SER A 31 -6.07 14.08 -25.85
N GLU A 32 -5.35 13.76 -26.93
CA GLU A 32 -5.94 13.40 -28.22
C GLU A 32 -6.10 11.88 -28.39
N ASP A 33 -5.63 11.08 -27.41
CA ASP A 33 -5.52 9.62 -27.50
C ASP A 33 -6.21 8.89 -26.33
N THR A 34 -7.29 9.48 -25.81
CA THR A 34 -8.04 8.93 -24.68
C THR A 34 -9.07 7.89 -25.12
N GLN A 35 -9.15 6.80 -24.36
CA GLN A 35 -10.10 5.72 -24.53
C GLN A 35 -11.04 5.62 -23.33
N GLY A 36 -12.31 5.30 -23.59
CA GLY A 36 -13.35 5.28 -22.56
C GLY A 36 -13.30 4.09 -21.59
N GLN A 37 -12.26 3.26 -21.66
CA GLN A 37 -12.11 2.07 -20.82
C GLN A 37 -10.64 1.72 -20.62
N THR A 38 -10.30 1.13 -19.47
CA THR A 38 -8.99 0.50 -19.28
C THR A 38 -8.99 -0.98 -19.67
N SER A 39 -7.81 -1.56 -19.88
CA SER A 39 -7.64 -2.98 -20.20
C SER A 39 -8.36 -3.94 -19.24
N PHE A 40 -8.49 -3.58 -17.94
CA PHE A 40 -9.08 -4.45 -16.92
C PHE A 40 -10.45 -4.00 -16.42
N GLN A 41 -11.15 -3.14 -17.16
CA GLN A 41 -12.52 -2.69 -16.85
C GLN A 41 -13.43 -3.83 -16.39
N GLY A 42 -13.46 -4.94 -17.14
CA GLY A 42 -14.34 -6.08 -16.84
C GLY A 42 -14.08 -6.71 -15.47
N THR A 43 -12.81 -6.80 -15.06
CA THR A 43 -12.42 -7.32 -13.74
C THR A 43 -12.83 -6.34 -12.64
N VAL A 44 -12.56 -5.05 -12.84
CA VAL A 44 -12.89 -3.97 -11.89
C VAL A 44 -14.41 -3.88 -11.68
N ALA A 45 -15.20 -3.87 -12.76
CA ALA A 45 -16.66 -3.95 -12.69
C ALA A 45 -17.13 -5.21 -11.95
N GLY A 46 -16.45 -6.34 -12.18
CA GLY A 46 -16.72 -7.63 -11.54
C GLY A 46 -16.56 -7.63 -10.02
N TYR A 47 -15.74 -6.74 -9.47
CA TYR A 47 -15.60 -6.56 -8.02
C TYR A 47 -16.85 -5.97 -7.35
N LYS A 48 -17.76 -5.37 -8.13
CA LYS A 48 -19.04 -4.80 -7.66
C LYS A 48 -18.84 -3.82 -6.50
N LYS A 49 -17.79 -3.00 -6.58
CA LYS A 49 -17.44 -2.00 -5.55
C LYS A 49 -18.00 -0.61 -5.79
N GLY A 50 -18.81 -0.41 -6.82
CA GLY A 50 -19.46 0.87 -7.11
C GLY A 50 -18.81 1.66 -8.24
N ILE A 51 -17.71 1.15 -8.81
CA ILE A 51 -17.11 1.66 -10.05
C ILE A 51 -17.25 0.63 -11.18
N LYS A 52 -17.29 1.12 -12.41
CA LYS A 52 -17.28 0.27 -13.62
C LYS A 52 -15.87 0.07 -14.17
N ASP A 53 -14.98 1.00 -13.88
CA ASP A 53 -13.62 1.04 -14.39
C ASP A 53 -12.76 1.92 -13.48
N LEU A 54 -11.44 1.84 -13.66
CA LEU A 54 -10.51 2.81 -13.12
C LEU A 54 -10.78 4.19 -13.72
N ASN A 55 -10.42 5.23 -12.98
CA ASN A 55 -10.55 6.63 -13.40
C ASN A 55 -9.18 7.27 -13.25
N ALA A 56 -8.59 7.77 -14.34
CA ALA A 56 -7.24 8.32 -14.35
C ALA A 56 -7.03 9.48 -13.37
N TYR A 57 -8.06 10.28 -13.08
CA TYR A 57 -8.02 11.38 -12.10
C TYR A 57 -8.02 10.92 -10.64
N ILE A 58 -8.29 9.64 -10.37
CA ILE A 58 -8.51 9.11 -9.00
C ILE A 58 -7.61 7.92 -8.69
N HIS A 59 -7.48 6.97 -9.60
CA HIS A 59 -6.87 5.69 -9.32
C HIS A 59 -5.42 5.72 -9.77
N SER A 60 -4.49 5.43 -8.86
CA SER A 60 -3.09 5.21 -9.21
C SER A 60 -2.96 3.91 -10.00
N PHE A 61 -2.75 4.01 -11.30
CA PHE A 61 -2.49 2.85 -12.13
C PHE A 61 -1.33 3.08 -13.08
N VAL A 62 -0.74 1.97 -13.52
CA VAL A 62 0.41 1.91 -14.41
C VAL A 62 0.00 1.16 -15.68
N VAL A 63 0.45 1.66 -16.82
CA VAL A 63 0.33 1.00 -18.11
C VAL A 63 1.53 0.07 -18.27
N LEU A 64 1.30 -1.24 -18.33
CA LEU A 64 2.36 -2.23 -18.50
C LEU A 64 2.01 -3.19 -19.62
N GLY A 65 2.99 -3.49 -20.46
CA GLY A 65 2.79 -4.35 -21.61
C GLY A 65 2.42 -3.58 -22.86
N ASN A 66 2.57 -4.28 -23.97
CA ASN A 66 2.28 -3.80 -25.32
C ASN A 66 1.46 -4.89 -26.00
N GLU A 67 0.19 -4.61 -26.26
CA GLU A 67 -0.75 -5.51 -26.92
C GLU A 67 -1.02 -5.01 -28.35
N GLY A 68 -1.01 -5.92 -29.32
CA GLY A 68 -1.06 -5.53 -30.72
C GLY A 68 -1.01 -6.70 -31.69
N SER A 69 -1.44 -6.44 -32.92
CA SER A 69 -1.43 -7.40 -34.03
C SER A 69 -0.70 -6.88 -35.27
N LYS A 70 -0.31 -5.59 -35.30
CA LYS A 70 0.46 -5.02 -36.42
C LYS A 70 1.79 -5.73 -36.60
N SER A 71 2.10 -6.06 -37.86
CA SER A 71 3.34 -6.74 -38.22
C SER A 71 4.57 -5.93 -37.81
N GLY A 72 5.48 -6.54 -37.05
CA GLY A 72 6.70 -5.89 -36.58
C GLY A 72 6.53 -5.06 -35.30
N TYR A 73 5.32 -4.97 -34.75
CA TYR A 73 5.08 -4.37 -33.45
C TYR A 73 5.63 -5.29 -32.34
N VAL A 74 6.35 -4.71 -31.38
CA VAL A 74 6.93 -5.47 -30.28
C VAL A 74 5.88 -5.63 -29.20
N THR A 75 5.40 -6.86 -29.02
CA THR A 75 4.43 -7.16 -27.97
C THR A 75 5.13 -7.66 -26.71
N PHE A 76 4.53 -7.32 -25.57
CA PHE A 76 4.92 -7.86 -24.28
C PHE A 76 3.69 -8.00 -23.41
N ASP A 77 3.42 -9.23 -22.98
CA ASP A 77 2.37 -9.53 -22.01
C ASP A 77 3.00 -9.73 -20.62
N PRO A 78 2.75 -8.85 -19.64
CA PRO A 78 3.28 -9.01 -18.28
C PRO A 78 2.89 -10.34 -17.61
N ARG A 79 1.81 -11.00 -18.03
CA ARG A 79 1.42 -12.34 -17.56
C ARG A 79 2.48 -13.40 -17.89
N SER A 80 3.24 -13.21 -18.97
CA SER A 80 4.34 -14.12 -19.37
C SER A 80 5.45 -14.20 -18.32
N VAL A 81 5.60 -13.17 -17.48
CA VAL A 81 6.55 -13.11 -16.37
C VAL A 81 5.84 -13.13 -15.01
N ASN A 82 4.61 -13.66 -14.97
CA ASN A 82 3.79 -13.85 -13.77
C ASN A 82 3.38 -12.54 -13.06
N VAL A 83 3.33 -11.41 -13.76
CA VAL A 83 2.58 -10.23 -13.28
C VAL A 83 1.11 -10.47 -13.62
N GLN A 84 0.24 -10.41 -12.62
CA GLN A 84 -1.20 -10.68 -12.79
C GLN A 84 -1.94 -9.37 -13.07
N PRO A 85 -3.05 -9.38 -13.83
CA PRO A 85 -3.91 -8.20 -13.99
C PRO A 85 -4.21 -7.53 -12.64
N LEU A 86 -4.11 -6.20 -12.57
CA LEU A 86 -4.27 -5.42 -11.33
C LEU A 86 -3.25 -5.72 -10.21
N SER A 87 -2.12 -6.36 -10.51
CA SER A 87 -1.01 -6.50 -9.55
C SER A 87 -0.48 -5.14 -9.13
N ILE A 88 -0.03 -5.02 -7.89
CA ILE A 88 0.63 -3.81 -7.41
C ILE A 88 1.93 -3.58 -8.18
N VAL A 89 2.16 -2.30 -8.49
CA VAL A 89 3.38 -1.75 -9.04
C VAL A 89 3.86 -0.65 -8.08
N ALA A 90 5.11 -0.76 -7.61
CA ALA A 90 5.75 0.35 -6.90
C ALA A 90 6.37 1.30 -7.92
N VAL A 91 6.09 2.60 -7.80
CA VAL A 91 6.61 3.65 -8.69
C VAL A 91 7.41 4.64 -7.86
N VAL A 92 8.68 4.85 -8.21
CA VAL A 92 9.57 5.84 -7.58
C VAL A 92 9.78 6.98 -8.57
N CYS A 93 9.35 8.18 -8.19
CA CYS A 93 9.31 9.39 -9.01
C CYS A 93 9.35 10.61 -8.08
N GLY A 94 9.85 11.76 -8.53
CA GLY A 94 9.78 13.01 -7.75
C GLY A 94 10.32 12.91 -6.30
N ASN A 95 11.33 12.07 -6.06
CA ASN A 95 11.85 11.74 -4.71
C ASN A 95 10.83 11.10 -3.74
N GLN A 96 9.77 10.51 -4.26
CA GLN A 96 8.72 9.81 -3.52
C GLN A 96 8.54 8.39 -4.09
N MET A 97 7.82 7.54 -3.34
CA MET A 97 7.37 6.24 -3.80
C MET A 97 5.86 6.15 -3.62
N PHE A 98 5.18 5.63 -4.62
CA PHE A 98 3.74 5.39 -4.62
C PHE A 98 3.44 3.96 -5.05
N TYR A 99 2.28 3.46 -4.63
CA TYR A 99 1.73 2.23 -5.17
C TYR A 99 0.64 2.53 -6.20
N GLY A 100 0.69 1.82 -7.32
CA GLY A 100 -0.40 1.73 -8.28
C GLY A 100 -0.73 0.26 -8.57
N VAL A 101 -1.79 0.04 -9.35
CA VAL A 101 -2.08 -1.27 -9.95
C VAL A 101 -1.68 -1.27 -11.42
N TRP A 102 -1.27 -2.42 -11.97
CA TRP A 102 -1.25 -2.59 -13.42
C TRP A 102 -2.70 -2.49 -13.94
N GLY A 103 -3.05 -1.33 -14.48
CA GLY A 103 -4.42 -0.98 -14.86
C GLY A 103 -4.67 -1.05 -16.35
N ASP A 104 -3.65 -0.76 -17.16
CA ASP A 104 -3.78 -0.70 -18.62
C ASP A 104 -2.60 -1.30 -19.39
N THR A 105 -2.75 -1.38 -20.71
CA THR A 105 -1.75 -1.88 -21.65
C THR A 105 -1.66 -0.98 -22.88
N ASN A 106 -0.45 -0.82 -23.43
CA ASN A 106 -0.26 -0.01 -24.63
C ASN A 106 -0.82 -0.71 -25.86
N GLY A 107 -1.52 0.04 -26.72
CA GLY A 107 -2.00 -0.39 -28.02
C GLY A 107 -0.94 -0.28 -29.13
N ASP A 108 -1.27 -0.81 -30.32
CA ASP A 108 -0.39 -0.78 -31.49
C ASP A 108 -0.62 0.41 -32.44
N ASP A 109 -1.37 1.43 -32.03
CA ASP A 109 -1.56 2.72 -32.73
C ASP A 109 -0.28 3.55 -32.86
N GLY A 110 0.65 3.40 -31.92
CA GLY A 110 1.98 4.02 -31.91
C GLY A 110 3.15 3.03 -32.01
N PRO A 111 4.40 3.51 -31.78
CA PRO A 111 5.50 2.62 -31.42
C PRO A 111 5.21 1.91 -30.09
N PRO A 112 5.85 0.78 -29.78
CA PRO A 112 5.74 0.15 -28.46
C PRO A 112 6.34 1.07 -27.39
N LEU A 113 5.62 1.26 -26.28
CA LEU A 113 5.96 2.20 -25.22
C LEU A 113 6.16 1.48 -23.87
N ILE A 114 6.81 2.19 -22.95
CA ILE A 114 6.94 1.85 -21.53
C ILE A 114 7.00 3.15 -20.73
N GLY A 115 6.68 3.08 -19.43
CA GLY A 115 6.82 4.24 -18.54
C GLY A 115 5.64 5.18 -18.64
N GLU A 116 4.43 4.67 -18.40
CA GLU A 116 3.20 5.46 -18.50
C GLU A 116 2.28 5.13 -17.30
N VAL A 117 1.59 6.15 -16.79
CA VAL A 117 0.75 6.06 -15.59
C VAL A 117 -0.50 6.90 -15.73
N SER A 118 -1.50 6.64 -14.90
CA SER A 118 -2.66 7.50 -14.78
C SER A 118 -2.29 8.94 -14.44
N ASP A 119 -3.07 9.90 -14.95
CA ASP A 119 -2.90 11.33 -14.65
C ASP A 119 -2.74 11.63 -13.16
N SER A 120 -3.56 11.01 -12.30
CA SER A 120 -3.46 11.20 -10.84
C SER A 120 -2.13 10.77 -10.25
N LEU A 121 -1.51 9.69 -10.74
CA LEU A 121 -0.19 9.25 -10.30
C LEU A 121 0.91 10.16 -10.87
N GLY A 122 0.83 10.53 -12.15
CA GLY A 122 1.78 11.46 -12.75
C GLY A 122 1.80 12.81 -12.03
N ARG A 123 0.62 13.34 -11.70
CA ARG A 123 0.49 14.59 -10.95
C ARG A 123 0.88 14.47 -9.49
N ALA A 124 0.80 13.28 -8.89
CA ALA A 124 1.37 13.04 -7.57
C ALA A 124 2.91 13.15 -7.59
N CYS A 125 3.56 12.73 -8.67
CA CYS A 125 5.00 12.83 -8.85
C CYS A 125 5.46 14.26 -9.19
N TYR A 126 4.76 14.93 -10.12
CA TYR A 126 5.28 16.14 -10.79
C TYR A 126 4.31 17.33 -10.80
N GLY A 127 3.17 17.22 -10.12
CA GLY A 127 2.15 18.26 -10.09
C GLY A 127 1.64 18.62 -11.48
N ASN A 128 1.42 19.90 -11.74
CA ASN A 128 0.89 20.38 -13.01
C ASN A 128 1.93 20.45 -14.15
N ALA A 129 3.15 19.97 -13.92
CA ALA A 129 4.15 19.88 -14.98
C ALA A 129 3.80 18.81 -16.02
N VAL A 130 2.96 17.84 -15.63
CA VAL A 130 2.45 16.78 -16.49
C VAL A 130 0.93 16.87 -16.64
N ASN A 131 0.42 16.39 -17.76
CA ASN A 131 -1.01 16.28 -18.09
C ASN A 131 -1.16 15.35 -19.32
N GLY A 132 -2.38 15.16 -19.82
CA GLY A 132 -2.66 14.25 -20.95
C GLY A 132 -1.90 14.52 -22.27
N ASN A 133 -1.22 15.66 -22.40
CA ASN A 133 -0.32 15.98 -23.53
C ASN A 133 1.10 16.41 -23.09
N ALA A 134 1.42 16.35 -21.80
CA ALA A 134 2.72 16.73 -21.29
C ALA A 134 3.27 15.63 -20.38
N ALA A 135 4.33 14.97 -20.86
CA ALA A 135 5.03 13.93 -20.14
C ALA A 135 6.19 14.48 -19.31
N HIS A 136 6.75 13.61 -18.46
CA HIS A 136 8.05 13.81 -17.83
C HIS A 136 9.12 13.03 -18.58
N ASP A 137 9.85 13.72 -19.47
CA ASP A 137 10.82 13.11 -20.40
C ASP A 137 12.09 12.56 -19.73
N ALA A 138 12.38 12.91 -18.48
CA ALA A 138 13.63 12.50 -17.84
C ALA A 138 13.55 11.02 -17.44
N ASN A 139 14.61 10.27 -17.77
CA ASN A 139 14.77 8.86 -17.44
C ASN A 139 15.21 8.67 -15.98
N ASP A 140 14.35 9.05 -15.03
CA ASP A 140 14.59 8.98 -13.59
C ASP A 140 13.50 8.25 -12.80
N VAL A 141 12.58 7.57 -13.50
CA VAL A 141 11.46 6.85 -12.91
C VAL A 141 11.69 5.35 -12.85
N LEU A 142 11.49 4.77 -11.66
CA LEU A 142 11.58 3.34 -11.44
C LEU A 142 10.18 2.73 -11.26
N TYR A 143 9.88 1.71 -12.03
CA TYR A 143 8.66 0.91 -11.92
C TYR A 143 9.03 -0.52 -11.52
N ILE A 144 8.46 -1.01 -10.42
CA ILE A 144 8.65 -2.39 -9.97
C ILE A 144 7.29 -3.08 -9.94
N ALA A 145 7.00 -3.89 -10.96
CA ALA A 145 5.79 -4.70 -10.99
C ALA A 145 6.03 -6.02 -10.24
N PHE A 146 5.18 -6.29 -9.25
CA PHE A 146 5.28 -7.48 -8.42
C PHE A 146 4.64 -8.68 -9.12
N THR A 147 5.35 -9.80 -9.08
CA THR A 147 4.88 -11.06 -9.66
C THR A 147 4.15 -11.89 -8.61
N GLY A 148 3.24 -12.75 -9.05
CA GLY A 148 2.48 -13.66 -8.20
C GLY A 148 1.05 -13.19 -7.93
N GLN A 149 0.17 -14.14 -7.57
CA GLN A 149 -1.22 -13.84 -7.22
C GLN A 149 -1.34 -13.02 -5.92
N ASP A 150 -0.35 -13.16 -5.03
CA ASP A 150 -0.23 -12.36 -3.81
C ASP A 150 0.00 -10.87 -4.10
N ALA A 151 0.40 -10.50 -5.33
CA ALA A 151 0.54 -9.10 -5.71
C ALA A 151 -0.78 -8.42 -6.06
N VAL A 152 -1.89 -9.16 -6.20
CA VAL A 152 -3.19 -8.61 -6.61
C VAL A 152 -4.01 -8.24 -5.37
N PRO A 153 -4.40 -6.96 -5.17
CA PRO A 153 -5.24 -6.57 -4.03
C PRO A 153 -6.60 -7.28 -4.02
N GLY A 154 -7.11 -7.64 -5.19
CA GLY A 154 -8.42 -8.27 -5.36
C GLY A 154 -9.56 -7.34 -4.97
N ALA A 155 -10.78 -7.88 -4.95
CA ALA A 155 -11.99 -7.08 -4.72
C ALA A 155 -11.98 -6.31 -3.38
N ASN A 156 -11.33 -6.84 -2.34
CA ASN A 156 -11.39 -6.29 -0.98
C ASN A 156 -10.08 -5.68 -0.48
N GLY A 157 -8.97 -5.82 -1.22
CA GLY A 157 -7.66 -5.31 -0.79
C GLY A 157 -7.33 -3.90 -1.29
N ALA A 158 -8.24 -3.23 -2.00
CA ALA A 158 -8.10 -1.83 -2.40
C ALA A 158 -9.43 -1.09 -2.27
N ASN A 159 -9.34 0.22 -2.08
CA ASN A 159 -10.49 1.12 -2.03
C ASN A 159 -10.93 1.51 -3.45
N TRP A 160 -11.49 0.54 -4.19
CA TRP A 160 -11.93 0.75 -5.58
C TRP A 160 -12.98 1.86 -5.77
N ALA A 161 -13.69 2.29 -4.72
CA ALA A 161 -14.63 3.39 -4.78
C ALA A 161 -14.07 4.69 -4.17
N ALA A 162 -12.75 4.80 -4.08
CA ALA A 162 -12.09 6.02 -3.64
C ALA A 162 -12.56 7.22 -4.47
N SER A 163 -12.64 8.37 -3.81
CA SER A 163 -12.99 9.65 -4.44
C SER A 163 -11.77 10.54 -4.65
N SER A 164 -10.56 10.05 -4.35
CA SER A 164 -9.31 10.78 -4.52
C SER A 164 -8.11 9.84 -4.67
N PHE A 165 -7.06 10.35 -5.31
CA PHE A 165 -5.75 9.69 -5.41
C PHE A 165 -5.26 9.17 -4.06
N SER A 166 -5.17 10.05 -3.06
CA SER A 166 -4.63 9.68 -1.75
C SER A 166 -5.44 8.55 -1.10
N ALA A 167 -6.77 8.54 -1.25
CA ALA A 167 -7.60 7.48 -0.66
C ALA A 167 -7.44 6.13 -1.38
N PHE A 168 -7.21 6.12 -2.69
CA PHE A 168 -6.92 4.90 -3.43
C PHE A 168 -5.50 4.40 -3.16
N GLU A 169 -4.49 5.26 -3.35
CA GLU A 169 -3.07 4.96 -3.20
C GLU A 169 -2.77 4.44 -1.77
N SER A 170 -3.27 5.12 -0.74
CA SER A 170 -3.08 4.68 0.65
C SER A 170 -3.71 3.31 0.94
N SER A 171 -4.78 2.94 0.22
CA SER A 171 -5.41 1.63 0.39
C SER A 171 -4.55 0.47 -0.10
N LEU A 172 -3.59 0.73 -0.99
CA LEU A 172 -2.64 -0.25 -1.50
C LEU A 172 -1.44 -0.44 -0.56
N GLY A 173 -1.19 0.52 0.34
CA GLY A 173 0.05 0.60 1.14
C GLY A 173 0.38 -0.66 1.93
N SER A 174 -0.60 -1.27 2.62
CA SER A 174 -0.36 -2.47 3.42
C SER A 174 0.15 -3.65 2.60
N LEU A 175 -0.42 -3.88 1.41
CA LEU A 175 0.03 -4.95 0.53
C LEU A 175 1.32 -4.54 -0.20
N GLY A 176 1.40 -3.30 -0.67
CA GLY A 176 2.60 -2.76 -1.32
C GLY A 176 3.86 -2.89 -0.45
N ASP A 177 3.77 -2.50 0.83
CA ASP A 177 4.89 -2.55 1.77
C ASP A 177 5.38 -3.99 2.00
N GLN A 178 4.46 -4.95 2.08
CA GLN A 178 4.80 -6.38 2.17
C GLN A 178 5.55 -6.84 0.91
N LEU A 179 5.11 -6.42 -0.27
CA LEU A 179 5.72 -6.79 -1.54
C LEU A 179 7.11 -6.13 -1.71
N VAL A 180 7.30 -4.88 -1.26
CA VAL A 180 8.61 -4.21 -1.25
C VAL A 180 9.58 -4.91 -0.28
N ALA A 181 9.12 -5.28 0.92
CA ALA A 181 9.94 -5.99 1.90
C ALA A 181 10.49 -7.34 1.36
N ARG A 182 9.76 -7.99 0.45
CA ARG A 182 10.22 -9.19 -0.25
C ARG A 182 11.48 -8.94 -1.09
N ILE A 183 11.64 -7.76 -1.69
CA ILE A 183 12.82 -7.42 -2.50
C ILE A 183 14.08 -7.50 -1.63
N GLY A 184 14.08 -6.86 -0.46
CA GLY A 184 15.22 -6.87 0.48
C GLY A 184 15.51 -8.23 1.11
N SER A 185 14.51 -9.13 1.15
CA SER A 185 14.62 -10.45 1.77
C SER A 185 15.17 -11.54 0.83
N THR A 186 15.24 -11.26 -0.48
CA THR A 186 15.67 -12.23 -1.51
C THR A 186 17.19 -12.47 -1.59
N GLY A 187 17.98 -11.93 -0.65
CA GLY A 187 19.38 -12.28 -0.47
C GLY A 187 19.63 -13.64 0.22
N SER A 188 18.59 -14.39 0.57
CA SER A 188 18.71 -15.73 1.15
C SER A 188 17.80 -16.72 0.41
N THR A 189 18.37 -17.46 -0.54
CA THR A 189 17.72 -18.63 -1.13
C THR A 189 17.52 -19.68 -0.04
N PRO A 190 16.30 -20.15 0.27
CA PRO A 190 16.15 -21.31 1.14
C PRO A 190 16.58 -22.56 0.36
N PRO A 191 17.47 -23.42 0.90
CA PRO A 191 17.71 -24.73 0.32
C PRO A 191 16.46 -25.62 0.49
N PRO A 192 16.31 -26.68 -0.33
CA PRO A 192 15.15 -27.57 -0.23
C PRO A 192 15.10 -28.21 1.16
N ALA A 193 13.88 -28.37 1.65
CA ALA A 193 13.54 -28.88 2.97
C ALA A 193 14.48 -30.01 3.42
N SER A 194 15.28 -29.73 4.45
CA SER A 194 15.96 -30.77 5.21
C SER A 194 15.80 -30.45 6.69
N SER A 195 15.15 -31.39 7.35
CA SER A 195 14.88 -31.46 8.77
C SER A 195 16.17 -31.39 9.58
N THR A 196 16.48 -30.23 10.16
CA THR A 196 17.21 -30.12 11.44
C THR A 196 17.12 -28.70 11.99
N LYS A 197 16.41 -28.56 13.11
CA LYS A 197 16.31 -27.39 14.00
C LYS A 197 17.71 -27.02 14.56
N PRO A 198 18.06 -25.72 14.68
CA PRO A 198 18.08 -25.03 15.98
C PRO A 198 17.50 -23.59 15.88
N SER A 199 16.48 -23.23 16.65
CA SER A 199 16.53 -22.52 17.96
C SER A 199 16.77 -21.00 17.86
N GLY A 200 15.66 -20.25 17.80
CA GLY A 200 15.59 -18.79 17.87
C GLY A 200 14.18 -18.29 17.49
N SER A 201 13.17 -18.67 18.27
CA SER A 201 11.75 -18.64 17.91
C SER A 201 11.14 -17.23 17.89
N GLN A 202 10.86 -16.70 16.69
CA GLN A 202 9.69 -15.84 16.47
C GLN A 202 8.57 -16.72 15.88
N PRO A 203 7.34 -16.68 16.42
CA PRO A 203 6.26 -17.48 15.88
C PRO A 203 5.89 -16.96 14.48
N THR A 204 5.95 -17.85 13.50
CA THR A 204 5.41 -17.63 12.16
C THR A 204 3.89 -17.65 12.25
N CYS A 205 3.27 -16.53 11.96
CA CYS A 205 1.84 -16.28 11.90
C CYS A 205 1.41 -16.25 10.43
N SER A 206 0.24 -16.81 10.11
CA SER A 206 -0.35 -16.69 8.77
C SER A 206 -0.69 -15.24 8.39
N TRP A 207 -0.94 -14.38 9.38
CA TRP A 207 -1.16 -12.95 9.21
C TRP A 207 -0.08 -12.12 9.91
N SER A 208 0.81 -11.53 9.10
CA SER A 208 1.89 -10.64 9.56
C SER A 208 1.33 -9.45 10.32
N GLY A 209 1.84 -9.23 11.54
CA GLY A 209 1.38 -8.16 12.44
C GLY A 209 0.31 -8.59 13.44
N HIS A 210 -0.21 -9.81 13.33
CA HIS A 210 -1.30 -10.37 14.16
C HIS A 210 -0.86 -11.66 14.88
N CYS A 211 0.45 -11.83 15.01
CA CYS A 211 1.13 -12.95 15.63
C CYS A 211 1.04 -12.89 17.16
N ALA A 212 1.54 -13.90 17.88
CA ALA A 212 1.60 -13.83 19.33
C ALA A 212 2.37 -12.57 19.81
N GLY A 213 1.71 -11.75 20.64
CA GLY A 213 2.22 -10.45 21.11
C GLY A 213 1.79 -9.23 20.27
N ALA A 214 1.10 -9.43 19.15
CA ALA A 214 0.45 -8.37 18.39
C ALA A 214 -0.69 -7.72 19.18
N SER A 215 -0.97 -6.43 18.92
CA SER A 215 -2.11 -5.74 19.52
C SER A 215 -3.43 -6.20 18.86
N CYS A 216 -4.47 -6.40 19.67
CA CYS A 216 -5.80 -6.83 19.21
C CYS A 216 -6.91 -6.12 20.00
N GLY A 217 -8.09 -5.98 19.41
CA GLY A 217 -9.31 -5.55 20.09
C GLY A 217 -10.27 -6.71 20.39
N SER A 218 -10.16 -7.79 19.60
CA SER A 218 -10.99 -8.99 19.63
C SER A 218 -10.22 -10.19 19.10
N ASP A 219 -10.74 -11.42 19.30
CA ASP A 219 -10.09 -12.65 18.87
C ASP A 219 -9.84 -12.70 17.34
N ASP A 220 -10.68 -12.02 16.55
CA ASP A 220 -10.55 -11.95 15.09
C ASP A 220 -9.35 -11.11 14.62
N ASP A 221 -8.74 -10.33 15.52
CA ASP A 221 -7.53 -9.55 15.23
C ASP A 221 -6.24 -10.37 15.41
N CYS A 222 -6.37 -11.70 15.59
CA CYS A 222 -5.27 -12.60 15.86
C CYS A 222 -5.13 -13.68 14.79
N SER A 223 -3.89 -13.99 14.44
CA SER A 223 -3.55 -14.99 13.42
C SER A 223 -3.74 -16.41 13.95
N ASP A 224 -4.17 -17.32 13.08
CA ASP A 224 -4.28 -18.76 13.35
C ASP A 224 -5.24 -19.05 14.51
N ASP A 225 -4.88 -19.96 15.42
CA ASP A 225 -5.70 -20.33 16.58
C ASP A 225 -5.46 -19.42 17.81
N LEU A 226 -4.89 -18.23 17.60
CA LEU A 226 -4.61 -17.28 18.69
C LEU A 226 -5.88 -16.51 19.08
N THR A 227 -6.04 -16.24 20.38
CA THR A 227 -7.11 -15.39 20.91
C THR A 227 -6.56 -14.07 21.42
N CYS A 228 -7.40 -13.05 21.49
CA CYS A 228 -7.04 -11.74 22.00
C CYS A 228 -7.13 -11.73 23.52
N ASN A 229 -5.98 -11.83 24.15
CA ASN A 229 -5.84 -11.88 25.60
C ASN A 229 -5.31 -10.53 26.09
N SER A 230 -6.16 -9.74 26.74
CA SER A 230 -5.79 -8.42 27.30
C SER A 230 -5.17 -7.48 26.25
N GLY A 231 -5.79 -7.43 25.07
CA GLY A 231 -5.34 -6.60 23.96
C GLY A 231 -4.11 -7.12 23.24
N LYS A 232 -3.69 -8.37 23.51
CA LYS A 232 -2.58 -9.04 22.84
C LYS A 232 -2.92 -10.45 22.35
N CYS A 233 -2.52 -10.78 21.12
CA CYS A 233 -2.73 -12.11 20.56
C CYS A 233 -1.89 -13.17 21.27
N GLY A 234 -2.47 -14.32 21.62
CA GLY A 234 -1.78 -15.40 22.33
C GLY A 234 -2.60 -16.69 22.40
N THR A 235 -1.96 -17.79 22.80
CA THR A 235 -2.64 -19.06 23.04
C THR A 235 -3.29 -19.05 24.42
N SER A 236 -4.58 -19.39 24.50
CA SER A 236 -5.28 -19.53 25.78
C SER A 236 -4.58 -20.57 26.66
N GLY A 237 -3.95 -20.13 27.77
CA GLY A 237 -3.43 -21.05 28.79
C GLY A 237 -2.06 -20.72 29.42
N SER A 238 -1.33 -19.68 28.99
CA SER A 238 -0.07 -19.34 29.67
C SER A 238 -0.28 -18.31 30.78
N THR A 239 -0.51 -18.79 32.00
CA THR A 239 -0.55 -18.01 33.23
C THR A 239 0.84 -17.40 33.52
N SER A 240 1.05 -16.17 33.06
CA SER A 240 1.95 -15.22 33.74
C SER A 240 1.08 -14.14 34.37
N PRO A 241 1.39 -13.67 35.59
CA PRO A 241 0.53 -12.71 36.28
C PRO A 241 0.43 -11.43 35.45
N PRO A 242 -0.76 -10.80 35.37
CA PRO A 242 -0.96 -9.61 34.58
C PRO A 242 -0.07 -8.48 35.10
N PRO A 243 0.53 -7.65 34.22
CA PRO A 243 1.03 -6.35 34.65
C PRO A 243 -0.15 -5.52 35.18
N PRO A 244 0.07 -4.69 36.22
CA PRO A 244 -1.01 -3.90 36.81
C PRO A 244 -1.66 -3.01 35.73
N PRO A 245 -2.99 -2.88 35.74
CA PRO A 245 -3.68 -2.02 34.79
C PRO A 245 -3.17 -0.57 34.91
N PRO A 246 -3.19 0.22 33.82
CA PRO A 246 -2.92 1.65 33.92
C PRO A 246 -3.86 2.25 34.98
N PRO A 247 -3.36 3.10 35.90
CA PRO A 247 -4.15 3.58 37.03
C PRO A 247 -5.40 4.29 36.49
N SER A 248 -6.56 3.72 36.78
CA SER A 248 -7.84 4.36 36.55
C SER A 248 -7.94 5.53 37.52
N CYS A 249 -7.68 6.73 37.02
CA CYS A 249 -7.96 7.96 37.73
C CYS A 249 -9.48 8.22 37.73
N SER A 250 -10.01 8.68 38.85
CA SER A 250 -11.41 9.12 38.93
C SER A 250 -11.72 10.32 38.03
N TRP A 251 -10.70 11.10 37.62
CA TRP A 251 -10.86 12.23 36.68
C TRP A 251 -9.89 12.21 35.50
N ALA A 252 -10.45 12.14 34.28
CA ALA A 252 -9.68 12.10 33.04
C ALA A 252 -8.89 13.40 32.83
N GLY A 253 -7.59 13.28 32.58
CA GLY A 253 -6.67 14.42 32.42
C GLY A 253 -5.89 14.79 33.69
N HIS A 254 -6.16 14.14 34.83
CA HIS A 254 -5.56 14.43 36.14
C HIS A 254 -4.87 13.19 36.75
N CYS A 255 -4.50 12.21 35.91
CA CYS A 255 -3.87 10.95 36.32
C CYS A 255 -2.36 11.07 36.56
N ALA A 256 -1.75 9.99 37.04
CA ALA A 256 -0.30 9.90 37.15
C ALA A 256 0.37 10.21 35.80
N GLY A 257 1.24 11.23 35.77
CA GLY A 257 1.86 11.74 34.55
C GLY A 257 1.20 12.98 33.94
N ALA A 258 0.01 13.39 34.41
CA ALA A 258 -0.64 14.62 33.98
C ALA A 258 0.03 15.87 34.56
N SER A 259 -0.03 16.97 33.81
CA SER A 259 0.50 18.27 34.25
C SER A 259 -0.39 18.88 35.34
N CYS A 260 0.23 19.45 36.37
CA CYS A 260 -0.48 20.07 37.50
C CYS A 260 0.19 21.37 37.96
N SER A 261 -0.57 22.23 38.63
CA SER A 261 -0.07 23.46 39.28
C SER A 261 -0.14 23.40 40.80
N SER A 262 -1.03 22.58 41.35
CA SER A 262 -1.26 22.35 42.77
C SER A 262 -1.77 20.92 43.01
N ASP A 263 -1.77 20.45 44.25
CA ASP A 263 -2.18 19.07 44.60
C ASP A 263 -3.65 18.78 44.24
N ASP A 264 -4.52 19.79 44.24
CA ASP A 264 -5.93 19.67 43.86
C ASP A 264 -6.13 19.42 42.34
N ASP A 265 -5.09 19.57 41.52
CA ASP A 265 -5.12 19.25 40.09
C ASP A 265 -4.86 17.76 39.81
N CYS A 266 -4.72 16.93 40.85
CA CYS A 266 -4.38 15.52 40.75
C CYS A 266 -5.51 14.63 41.28
N SER A 267 -5.77 13.54 40.56
CA SER A 267 -6.84 12.60 40.87
C SER A 267 -6.46 11.69 42.04
N ASP A 268 -7.45 11.31 42.84
CA ASP A 268 -7.33 10.33 43.93
C ASP A 268 -6.31 10.75 45.01
N GLU A 269 -5.33 9.89 45.32
CA GLU A 269 -4.30 10.15 46.36
C GLU A 269 -3.00 10.72 45.77
N LEU A 270 -3.02 11.21 44.53
CA LEU A 270 -1.84 11.76 43.86
C LEU A 270 -1.57 13.21 44.29
N ALA A 271 -0.29 13.57 44.38
CA ALA A 271 0.17 14.93 44.66
C ALA A 271 0.86 15.56 43.45
N CYS A 272 0.90 16.88 43.40
CA CYS A 272 1.53 17.62 42.32
C CYS A 272 3.05 17.75 42.54
N ILE A 273 3.79 16.76 42.06
CA ILE A 273 5.23 16.68 42.29
C ILE A 273 5.97 17.14 41.04
N LYS A 274 6.73 18.23 41.14
CA LYS A 274 7.49 18.82 40.01
C LYS A 274 6.59 19.11 38.80
N LYS A 275 5.37 19.59 39.04
CA LYS A 275 4.34 19.91 38.04
C LYS A 275 3.76 18.70 37.30
N VAL A 276 3.91 17.50 37.86
CA VAL A 276 3.33 16.28 37.34
C VAL A 276 2.64 15.51 38.47
N CYS A 277 1.43 15.02 38.24
CA CYS A 277 0.72 14.20 39.22
C CYS A 277 1.46 12.87 39.42
N ALA A 278 1.82 12.57 40.67
CA ALA A 278 2.55 11.37 41.04
C ALA A 278 2.23 10.96 42.49
N VAL A 279 2.55 9.72 42.84
CA VAL A 279 2.44 9.23 44.22
C VAL A 279 3.54 9.87 45.06
N ASP A 280 3.20 10.47 46.20
CA ASP A 280 4.20 10.98 47.15
C ASP A 280 4.84 9.80 47.88
N PRO A 281 6.15 9.55 47.74
CA PRO A 281 6.82 8.46 48.45
C PRO A 281 6.93 8.67 49.97
N ASN A 282 6.49 9.83 50.50
CA ASN A 282 6.56 10.17 51.93
C ASN A 282 5.19 10.28 52.62
N ASN A 283 4.09 9.94 51.92
CA ASN A 283 2.73 9.91 52.47
C ASN A 283 2.19 8.49 52.50
#